data_AF-A0A1H7SM28-F1
#
_entry.id   AF-A0A1H7SM28-F1
#
_cell.length_a   1.000
_cell.length_b   1.000
_cell.length_c   1.000
_cell.angle_alpha   90.00
_cell.angle_beta   90.00
_cell.angle_gamma   90.00
#
_symmetry.space_group_name_H-M   'P 1'
#
loop_
_entity.id
_entity.type
_entity.pdbx_description
1 polymer ?
#
loop_
_entity_poly.entity_id
_entity_poly.type
_entity_poly.pdbx_seq_one_letter_code
_entity_poly.pdbx_strand_id
1 'polypeptide(L)'
;MPRTTLDWNSGVPRQPSSDDDLRDFFARMTCAYAETSAYADAPMARALFQRVEGMKQPPELAARALSIGFGDAAYLLAGLRKDLAQDLVHVMLAGRSSIETTNQKEPDDE
;
A
#
# COMPACT_ATOMS: atom_id res chain seq x y z
N MET A 1 -19.86 -46.56 25.82
CA MET A 1 -18.91 -45.43 25.87
C MET A 1 -18.61 -44.97 24.44
N PRO A 2 -18.99 -43.77 24.00
CA PRO A 2 -18.45 -43.20 22.77
C PRO A 2 -17.23 -42.33 23.11
N ARG A 3 -16.14 -42.50 22.34
CA ARG A 3 -14.91 -41.71 22.45
C ARG A 3 -15.11 -40.39 21.70
N THR A 4 -15.13 -39.28 22.42
CA THR A 4 -15.12 -37.93 21.86
C THR A 4 -13.69 -37.61 21.42
N THR A 5 -13.44 -37.57 20.11
CA THR A 5 -12.20 -37.02 19.55
C THR A 5 -12.23 -35.50 19.74
N LEU A 6 -11.39 -35.00 20.64
CA LEU A 6 -11.17 -33.57 20.83
C LEU A 6 -10.40 -33.06 19.60
N ASP A 7 -11.06 -32.25 18.78
CA ASP A 7 -10.42 -31.50 17.69
C ASP A 7 -9.44 -30.48 18.30
N TRP A 8 -8.16 -30.84 18.29
CA TRP A 8 -7.04 -30.10 18.85
C TRP A 8 -6.53 -28.98 17.92
N ASN A 9 -7.39 -28.39 17.07
CA ASN A 9 -6.96 -27.34 16.13
C ASN A 9 -7.69 -25.99 16.31
N SER A 10 -8.42 -25.79 17.41
CA SER A 10 -9.17 -24.54 17.65
C SER A 10 -8.35 -23.38 18.24
N GLY A 11 -7.02 -23.50 18.33
CA GLY A 11 -6.19 -22.56 19.09
C GLY A 11 -4.90 -22.08 18.43
N VAL A 12 -4.64 -22.35 17.15
CA VAL A 12 -3.46 -21.76 16.47
C VAL A 12 -3.84 -20.36 16.01
N PRO A 13 -3.21 -19.28 16.54
CA PRO A 13 -3.36 -17.96 15.96
C PRO A 13 -2.89 -18.07 14.52
N ARG A 14 -3.77 -17.73 13.57
CA ARG A 14 -3.42 -17.72 12.14
C ARG A 14 -2.27 -16.72 12.02
N GLN A 15 -1.06 -17.25 11.79
CA GLN A 15 0.11 -16.41 11.60
C GLN A 15 -0.21 -15.50 10.41
N PRO A 16 -0.15 -14.16 10.58
CA PRO A 16 -0.49 -13.25 9.51
C PRO A 16 0.36 -13.60 8.29
N SER A 17 -0.30 -13.79 7.16
CA SER A 17 0.40 -14.04 5.92
C SER A 17 1.25 -12.81 5.60
N SER A 18 2.44 -13.00 5.04
CA SER A 18 3.23 -11.89 4.49
C SER A 18 2.41 -11.02 3.52
N ASP A 19 1.37 -11.58 2.90
CA ASP A 19 0.44 -10.84 2.03
C ASP A 19 -0.50 -9.90 2.82
N ASP A 20 -0.96 -10.31 4.01
CA ASP A 20 -1.80 -9.47 4.86
C ASP A 20 -1.03 -8.24 5.36
N ASP A 21 0.24 -8.43 5.75
CA ASP A 21 1.12 -7.34 6.16
C ASP A 21 1.41 -6.35 5.02
N LEU A 22 1.61 -6.86 3.80
CA LEU A 22 1.77 -6.02 2.61
C LEU A 22 0.50 -5.22 2.34
N ARG A 23 -0.66 -5.86 2.36
CA ARG A 23 -1.96 -5.18 2.14
C ARG A 23 -2.21 -4.08 3.16
N ASP A 24 -1.89 -4.32 4.43
CA ASP A 24 -1.99 -3.32 5.49
C ASP A 24 -1.01 -2.16 5.28
N PHE A 25 0.22 -2.45 4.86
CA PHE A 25 1.20 -1.43 4.51
C PHE A 25 0.73 -0.56 3.34
N PHE A 26 0.25 -1.17 2.25
CA PHE A 26 -0.32 -0.46 1.11
C PHE A 26 -1.53 0.40 1.53
N ALA A 27 -2.42 -0.14 2.36
CA ALA A 27 -3.58 0.60 2.86
C ALA A 27 -3.15 1.84 3.67
N ARG A 28 -2.21 1.69 4.61
CA ARG A 28 -1.69 2.79 5.42
C ARG A 28 -1.02 3.85 4.55
N MET A 29 -0.23 3.44 3.57
CA MET A 29 0.42 4.37 2.64
C MET A 29 -0.59 5.14 1.81
N THR A 30 -1.59 4.45 1.25
CA THR A 30 -2.64 5.07 0.45
C THR A 30 -3.44 6.08 1.27
N CYS A 31 -3.77 5.75 2.54
CA CYS A 31 -4.44 6.68 3.46
C CYS A 31 -3.54 7.88 3.80
N ALA A 32 -2.28 7.64 4.17
CA ALA A 32 -1.33 8.70 4.45
C ALA A 32 -1.16 9.62 3.23
N TYR A 33 -1.12 9.07 2.02
CA TYR A 33 -1.04 9.84 0.78
C TYR A 33 -2.31 10.67 0.53
N ALA A 34 -3.49 10.12 0.77
CA ALA A 34 -4.74 10.87 0.69
C ALA A 34 -4.76 12.06 1.67
N GLU A 35 -4.22 11.86 2.88
CA GLU A 35 -4.18 12.88 3.95
C GLU A 35 -3.10 13.94 3.72
N THR A 36 -1.90 13.53 3.30
CA THR A 36 -0.68 14.35 3.34
C THR A 36 -0.12 14.74 1.97
N SER A 37 -0.56 14.11 0.87
CA SER A 37 0.04 14.37 -0.45
C SER A 37 -0.03 15.86 -0.78
N ALA A 38 1.15 16.41 -1.07
CA ALA A 38 1.37 17.81 -1.38
C ALA A 38 0.90 18.18 -2.79
N TYR A 39 -0.21 17.62 -3.28
CA TYR A 39 -0.89 18.10 -4.48
C TYR A 39 -1.62 19.41 -4.19
N ALA A 40 -0.88 20.43 -3.75
CA ALA A 40 -1.37 21.80 -3.72
C ALA A 40 -1.84 22.22 -5.12
N ASP A 41 -1.19 21.70 -6.16
CA ASP A 41 -1.42 22.06 -7.56
C ASP A 41 -2.53 21.23 -8.23
N ALA A 42 -3.05 20.17 -7.58
CA ALA A 42 -4.12 19.33 -8.13
C ALA A 42 -5.23 18.99 -7.09
N PRO A 43 -5.92 20.01 -6.55
CA PRO A 43 -6.89 19.83 -5.46
C PRO A 43 -8.05 18.90 -5.84
N MET A 44 -8.46 18.92 -7.11
CA MET A 44 -9.57 18.09 -7.60
C MET A 44 -9.20 16.60 -7.68
N ALA A 45 -7.97 16.30 -8.11
CA ALA A 45 -7.44 14.94 -8.14
C ALA A 45 -7.34 14.38 -6.70
N ARG A 46 -6.80 15.18 -5.78
CA ARG A 46 -6.67 14.81 -4.36
C ARG A 46 -8.03 14.56 -3.71
N ALA A 47 -9.00 15.45 -3.89
CA ALA A 47 -10.34 15.28 -3.36
C ALA A 47 -11.01 14.00 -3.89
N LEU A 48 -10.80 13.69 -5.17
CA LEU A 48 -11.30 12.47 -5.80
C LEU A 48 -10.65 11.22 -5.20
N PHE A 49 -9.33 11.25 -5.04
CA PHE A 49 -8.57 10.16 -4.44
C PHE A 49 -8.93 9.91 -2.97
N GLN A 50 -9.11 10.96 -2.17
CA GLN A 50 -9.55 10.83 -0.78
C GLN A 50 -10.94 10.16 -0.68
N ARG A 51 -11.86 10.49 -1.58
CA ARG A 51 -13.17 9.84 -1.65
C ARG A 51 -13.06 8.37 -2.02
N VAL A 52 -12.30 8.05 -3.07
CA VAL A 52 -12.19 6.67 -3.58
C VAL A 52 -11.38 5.79 -2.65
N GLU A 53 -10.18 6.22 -2.24
CA GLU A 53 -9.24 5.39 -1.50
C GLU A 53 -9.36 5.56 0.01
N GLY A 54 -9.60 6.78 0.50
CA GLY A 54 -9.76 7.06 1.93
C GLY A 54 -11.15 6.68 2.44
N MET A 55 -12.20 7.11 1.74
CA MET A 55 -13.60 6.82 2.13
C MET A 55 -14.17 5.57 1.47
N LYS A 56 -13.39 4.85 0.65
CA LYS A 56 -13.81 3.64 -0.08
C LYS A 56 -15.06 3.85 -0.95
N GLN A 57 -15.27 5.06 -1.46
CA GLN A 57 -16.40 5.36 -2.35
C GLN A 57 -16.16 4.79 -3.76
N PRO A 58 -17.23 4.31 -4.44
CA PRO A 58 -17.13 3.96 -5.85
C PRO A 58 -16.66 5.16 -6.70
N PRO A 59 -15.78 4.96 -7.70
CA PRO A 59 -15.25 6.06 -8.53
C PRO A 59 -16.33 6.90 -9.20
N GLU A 60 -17.42 6.29 -9.67
CA GLU A 60 -18.54 7.02 -10.27
C GLU A 60 -19.25 7.93 -9.25
N LEU A 61 -19.42 7.45 -8.01
CA LEU A 61 -20.06 8.22 -6.95
C LEU A 61 -19.15 9.39 -6.53
N ALA A 62 -17.84 9.15 -6.43
CA ALA A 62 -16.86 10.18 -6.13
C ALA A 62 -16.80 11.25 -7.24
N ALA A 63 -16.86 10.84 -8.52
CA ALA A 63 -16.91 11.76 -9.67
C ALA A 63 -18.17 12.64 -9.64
N ARG A 64 -19.34 12.03 -9.41
CA ARG A 64 -20.61 12.77 -9.27
C ARG A 64 -20.57 13.75 -8.10
N ALA A 65 -20.00 13.35 -6.97
CA ALA A 65 -19.88 14.20 -5.79
C ALA A 65 -18.96 15.42 -6.01
N LEU A 66 -18.06 15.35 -6.99
CA LEU A 66 -17.19 16.45 -7.41
C LEU A 66 -17.67 17.14 -8.69
N SER A 67 -18.83 16.76 -9.22
CA SER A 67 -19.40 17.31 -10.46
C SER A 67 -18.45 17.27 -11.66
N ILE A 68 -17.65 16.21 -11.78
CA ILE A 68 -16.74 15.98 -12.92
C ILE A 68 -17.19 14.80 -13.77
N GLY A 69 -16.77 14.79 -15.03
CA GLY A 69 -16.99 13.67 -15.93
C GLY A 69 -16.26 12.41 -15.46
N PHE A 70 -16.84 11.23 -15.75
CA PHE A 70 -16.20 9.96 -15.38
C PHE A 70 -14.84 9.76 -16.06
N GLY A 71 -14.70 10.20 -17.32
CA GLY A 71 -13.43 10.14 -18.05
C GLY A 71 -12.33 10.97 -17.37
N ASP A 72 -12.66 12.20 -16.98
CA ASP A 72 -11.73 13.09 -16.26
C ASP A 72 -11.39 12.51 -14.89
N ALA A 73 -12.38 11.99 -14.17
CA ALA A 73 -12.16 11.32 -12.89
C ALA A 73 -11.21 10.13 -13.03
N ALA A 74 -11.39 9.29 -14.05
CA ALA A 74 -10.51 8.16 -14.32
C ALA A 74 -9.09 8.62 -14.66
N TYR A 75 -8.94 9.68 -15.46
CA TYR A 75 -7.64 10.26 -15.80
C TYR A 75 -6.91 10.78 -14.55
N LEU A 76 -7.61 11.54 -13.70
CA LEU A 76 -7.04 12.10 -12.47
C LEU A 76 -6.65 11.00 -11.47
N LEU A 77 -7.49 9.98 -11.28
CA LEU A 77 -7.18 8.84 -10.41
C LEU A 77 -5.97 8.04 -10.93
N ALA A 78 -5.86 7.85 -12.24
CA ALA A 78 -4.74 7.14 -12.84
C ALA A 78 -3.42 7.85 -12.60
N GLY A 79 -3.38 9.18 -12.77
CA GLY A 79 -2.19 10.00 -12.49
C GLY A 79 -1.76 9.86 -11.03
N LEU A 80 -2.69 10.05 -10.09
CA LEU A 80 -2.39 9.94 -8.66
C LEU A 80 -1.91 8.56 -8.23
N ARG A 81 -2.51 7.48 -8.74
CA ARG A 81 -2.07 6.11 -8.45
C ARG A 81 -0.69 5.81 -9.02
N LYS A 82 -0.37 6.37 -10.19
CA LYS A 82 0.96 6.26 -10.79
C LYS A 82 2.01 6.92 -9.90
N ASP A 83 1.74 8.12 -9.43
CA ASP A 83 2.67 8.88 -8.60
C ASP A 83 2.86 8.21 -7.22
N LEU A 84 1.77 7.72 -6.61
CA LEU A 84 1.84 6.87 -5.41
C LEU A 84 2.72 5.62 -5.63
N ALA A 85 2.57 4.94 -6.77
CA ALA A 85 3.39 3.77 -7.07
C ALA A 85 4.87 4.13 -7.24
N GLN A 86 5.19 5.30 -7.81
CA GLN A 86 6.56 5.80 -7.87
C GLN A 86 7.11 6.10 -6.48
N ASP A 87 6.34 6.77 -5.62
CA ASP A 87 6.75 7.07 -4.25
C ASP A 87 7.00 5.79 -3.43
N LEU A 88 6.13 4.79 -3.58
CA LEU A 88 6.34 3.47 -3.00
C LEU A 88 7.67 2.85 -3.42
N VAL A 89 7.98 2.85 -4.72
CA VAL A 89 9.24 2.30 -5.24
C VAL A 89 10.43 3.04 -4.63
N HIS A 90 10.37 4.36 -4.51
CA HIS A 90 11.42 5.15 -3.86
C HIS A 90 11.57 4.77 -2.38
N VAL A 91 10.48 4.60 -1.63
CA VAL A 91 10.52 4.16 -0.23
C VAL A 91 11.14 2.77 -0.10
N MET A 92 10.76 1.83 -0.97
CA MET A 92 11.31 0.48 -0.97
C MET A 92 12.79 0.44 -1.33
N LEU A 93 13.24 1.31 -2.24
CA LEU A 93 14.65 1.45 -2.61
C LEU A 93 15.47 2.12 -1.49
N ALA A 94 14.92 3.16 -0.86
CA ALA A 94 15.58 3.86 0.25
C ALA A 94 15.74 2.98 1.51
N GLY A 95 14.81 2.04 1.74
CA GLY A 95 14.91 1.03 2.80
C GLY A 95 15.93 -0.09 2.53
N ARG A 96 16.44 -0.22 1.31
CA ARG A 96 17.55 -1.12 0.98
C ARG A 96 18.86 -0.36 1.13
N SER A 97 19.30 -0.11 2.36
CA SER A 97 20.72 0.17 2.57
C SER A 97 21.48 -1.06 2.09
N SER A 98 22.32 -0.87 1.07
CA SER A 98 23.24 -1.87 0.54
C SER A 98 23.81 -2.70 1.69
N ILE A 99 23.54 -4.01 1.73
CA ILE A 99 24.39 -4.91 2.48
C ILE A 99 25.71 -4.88 1.72
N GLU A 100 26.55 -3.94 2.11
CA GLU A 100 27.96 -3.91 1.75
C GLU A 100 28.56 -5.15 2.38
N THR A 101 28.50 -6.27 1.66
CA THR A 101 29.31 -7.44 1.97
C THR A 101 30.74 -7.02 1.70
N THR A 102 31.37 -6.46 2.72
CA THR A 102 32.80 -6.29 2.82
C THR A 102 33.44 -7.59 2.37
N ASN A 103 34.09 -7.56 1.20
CA ASN A 103 34.93 -8.64 0.73
C ASN A 103 35.94 -8.93 1.85
N GLN A 104 35.73 -10.04 2.58
CA GLN A 104 36.74 -10.55 3.49
C GLN A 104 37.89 -11.02 2.63
N LYS A 105 38.91 -10.17 2.55
CA LYS A 105 40.21 -10.52 2.02
C LYS A 105 40.81 -11.55 2.98
N GLU A 106 40.86 -12.81 2.56
CA GLU A 106 41.68 -13.84 3.21
C GLU A 106 43.12 -13.31 3.38
N PRO A 107 43.71 -13.39 4.59
CA PRO A 107 45.15 -13.40 4.71
C PRO A 107 45.64 -14.81 4.34
N ASP A 108 46.18 -14.87 3.13
CA ASP A 108 47.17 -15.86 2.70
C ASP A 108 48.42 -15.63 3.56
N ASP A 109 48.76 -16.58 4.44
CA ASP A 109 50.06 -16.64 5.12
C ASP A 109 50.63 -18.04 4.89
N GLU A 110 51.82 -18.05 4.25
CA GLU A 110 52.67 -19.19 3.89
C GLU A 110 53.07 -20.11 5.06
#